data_AF-A0A529M4P3-F1
#
_entry.id   AF-A0A529M4P3-F1
#
_cell.length_a   1.000
_cell.length_b   1.000
_cell.length_c   1.000
_cell.angle_alpha   90.00
_cell.angle_beta   90.00
_cell.angle_gamma   90.00
#
_symmetry.space_group_name_H-M   'P 1'
#
loop_
_entity.id
_entity.type
_entity.pdbx_description
1 polymer ?
#
loop_
_entity_poly.entity_id
_entity_poly.type
_entity_poly.pdbx_seq_one_letter_code
_entity_poly.pdbx_strand_id
1 'polypeptide(L)' 'MEGMTKADVDKPDKGLAVRSGRALRPRDAATLILLDRQGKDVLVLMGRRHARHAFMPGKYV' A
#
# COMPACT_ATOMS: atom_id res chain seq x y z
N MET A 1 6.59 -11.72 16.48
CA MET A 1 5.43 -11.31 15.67
C MET A 1 5.63 -11.97 14.32
N GLU A 2 4.93 -13.07 14.06
CA GLU A 2 5.06 -13.80 12.80
C GLU A 2 4.52 -12.92 11.67
N GLY A 3 5.42 -12.47 10.79
CA GLY A 3 5.05 -11.67 9.62
C GLY A 3 4.32 -12.54 8.60
N MET A 4 3.44 -11.93 7.81
CA MET A 4 2.80 -12.61 6.69
C MET A 4 3.85 -13.20 5.75
N THR A 5 3.68 -14.46 5.35
CA THR A 5 4.58 -15.07 4.37
C THR A 5 4.34 -14.44 3.00
N LYS A 6 5.30 -14.55 2.08
CA LYS A 6 5.10 -14.10 0.69
C LYS A 6 3.83 -14.69 0.06
N ALA A 7 3.54 -15.96 0.36
CA ALA A 7 2.34 -16.63 -0.11
C ALA A 7 1.04 -16.04 0.47
N ASP A 8 1.09 -15.39 1.64
CA ASP A 8 -0.05 -14.70 2.23
C ASP A 8 -0.27 -13.32 1.62
N VAL A 9 0.81 -12.63 1.20
CA VAL A 9 0.74 -11.35 0.49
C VAL A 9 0.23 -11.51 -0.93
N ASP A 10 0.64 -12.59 -1.61
CA ASP A 10 0.28 -12.85 -3.01
C ASP A 10 -1.19 -13.30 -3.18
N LYS A 11 -1.90 -13.61 -2.09
CA LYS A 11 -3.33 -13.97 -2.15
C LYS A 11 -4.16 -12.72 -2.46
N PRO A 12 -4.94 -12.70 -3.56
CA PRO A 12 -5.83 -11.59 -3.83
C PRO A 12 -6.90 -11.50 -2.72
N ASP A 13 -7.01 -10.32 -2.12
CA ASP A 13 -8.02 -10.05 -1.10
C ASP A 13 -9.43 -10.16 -1.73
N LYS A 14 -10.13 -11.23 -1.37
CA LYS A 14 -11.47 -11.55 -1.88
C LYS A 14 -12.52 -10.53 -1.43
N GLY A 15 -12.22 -9.69 -0.42
CA GLY A 15 -13.13 -8.66 0.08
C GLY A 15 -13.27 -7.41 -0.80
N LEU A 16 -12.36 -7.21 -1.77
CA LEU A 16 -12.43 -6.10 -2.73
C LEU A 16 -13.45 -6.35 -3.86
N ALA A 17 -13.71 -7.63 -4.17
CA ALA A 17 -14.64 -8.04 -5.19
C ALA A 17 -15.91 -8.56 -4.52
N VAL A 18 -16.81 -7.65 -4.14
CA VAL A 18 -18.28 -7.72 -4.22
C VAL A 18 -18.81 -6.54 -3.41
N ARG A 19 -18.89 -5.37 -4.05
CA ARG A 19 -19.98 -4.44 -3.73
C ARG A 19 -21.06 -4.71 -4.78
N SER A 20 -22.31 -4.83 -4.35
CA SER A 20 -23.50 -5.09 -5.19
C SER A 20 -23.86 -3.90 -6.11
N GLY A 21 -22.86 -3.29 -6.76
CA GLY A 21 -22.98 -2.13 -7.64
C GLY A 21 -21.99 -2.21 -8.80
N ARG A 22 -22.04 -1.22 -9.70
CA ARG A 22 -21.15 -1.13 -10.86
C ARG A 22 -19.68 -1.26 -10.43
N ALA A 23 -18.94 -2.16 -11.07
CA ALA A 23 -17.51 -2.31 -10.83
C ALA A 23 -16.80 -0.95 -10.96
N LEU A 24 -15.97 -0.61 -9.96
CA LEU A 24 -15.15 0.59 -10.01
C LEU A 24 -14.12 0.42 -11.14
N ARG A 25 -14.01 1.43 -12.02
CA ARG A 25 -12.98 1.45 -13.05
C ARG A 25 -11.64 1.80 -12.38
N PRO A 26 -10.61 0.93 -12.47
CA PRO A 26 -9.28 1.27 -11.99
C PRO A 26 -8.77 2.55 -12.65
N ARG A 27 -8.00 3.34 -11.90
CA ARG A 27 -7.27 4.50 -12.43
C ARG A 27 -5.79 4.17 -12.43
N ASP A 28 -5.08 4.60 -13.46
CA ASP A 28 -3.64 4.43 -13.52
C ASP A 28 -2.98 5.21 -12.37
N ALA A 29 -2.07 4.55 -11.69
CA ALA A 29 -1.30 5.12 -10.60
C ALA A 29 0.08 4.46 -10.58
N ALA A 30 1.11 5.24 -10.22
CA ALA A 30 2.46 4.75 -9.98
C ALA A 30 2.89 5.13 -8.56
N THR A 31 3.75 4.32 -7.94
CA THR A 31 4.32 4.59 -6.61
C THR A 31 5.82 4.39 -6.70
N LEU A 32 6.59 5.28 -6.04
CA LEU A 32 8.03 5.16 -5.87
C LEU A 32 8.31 4.68 -4.45
N ILE A 33 9.16 3.65 -4.31
CA ILE A 33 9.64 3.18 -3.01
C ILE A 33 11.14 3.47 -2.95
N LEU A 34 11.57 4.16 -1.90
CA LEU A 34 12.99 4.44 -1.64
C LEU A 34 13.49 3.56 -0.50
N LEU A 35 14.56 2.83 -0.78
CA LEU A 35 15.21 1.91 0.15
C LEU A 35 16.60 2.43 0.47
N ASP A 36 16.88 2.66 1.75
CA ASP A 36 18.24 2.84 2.27
C ASP A 36 18.73 1.49 2.81
N ARG A 37 19.92 1.05 2.38
CA ARG A 37 20.49 -0.25 2.70
C ARG A 37 21.72 -0.06 3.57
N GLN A 38 21.62 -0.46 4.83
CA GLN A 38 22.70 -0.36 5.81
C GLN A 38 23.13 -1.77 6.25
N GLY A 39 24.06 -2.36 5.50
CA GLY A 39 24.53 -3.73 5.74
C GLY A 39 23.40 -4.75 5.54
N LYS A 40 22.94 -5.36 6.64
CA LYS A 40 21.83 -6.33 6.64
C LYS A 40 20.45 -5.67 6.82
N ASP A 41 20.42 -4.39 7.21
CA ASP A 41 19.19 -3.67 7.48
C ASP A 41 18.71 -2.90 6.24
N VAL A 42 17.39 -2.80 6.09
CA VAL A 42 16.74 -2.02 5.03
C VAL A 42 15.78 -1.04 5.67
N LEU A 43 15.97 0.25 5.41
CA LEU A 43 15.08 1.31 5.85
C LEU A 43 14.22 1.74 4.66
N VAL A 44 12.92 1.85 4.89
CA VAL A 44 11.96 2.37 3.90
C VAL A 44 11.71 3.84 4.24
N LEU A 45 11.90 4.72 3.25
CA LEU A 45 11.53 6.12 3.45
C LEU A 45 10.01 6.25 3.52
N MET A 46 9.52 6.75 4.66
CA MET A 46 8.10 7.01 4.88
C MET A 46 7.84 8.52 4.94
N GLY A 47 6.85 8.99 4.20
CA GLY A 47 6.23 10.30 4.32
C GLY A 47 4.89 10.22 5.05
N ARG A 48 4.34 11.37 5.45
CA ARG A 48 2.96 11.48 5.93
C ARG A 48 2.18 12.40 5.02
N ARG A 49 1.07 11.90 4.45
CA ARG A 49 0.24 12.74 3.56
C ARG A 49 -0.31 13.94 4.33
N HIS A 50 -0.22 15.11 3.70
CA HIS A 50 -0.76 16.35 4.26
C HIS A 50 -2.27 16.22 4.56
N ALA A 51 -2.75 16.86 5.64
CA ALA A 51 -4.12 16.67 6.13
C ALA A 51 -5.21 17.13 5.14
N ARG A 52 -4.88 18.06 4.24
CA ARG A 52 -5.79 18.58 3.21
C ARG A 52 -5.85 17.75 1.92
N HIS A 53 -5.22 16.58 1.89
CA HIS A 53 -5.21 15.76 0.68
C HIS A 53 -6.56 15.06 0.47
N ALA A 54 -7.11 15.11 -0.75
CA ALA A 54 -8.43 14.52 -1.05
C ALA A 54 -8.43 12.98 -0.97
N PHE A 55 -7.27 12.35 -1.22
CA PHE A 55 -7.10 10.91 -1.15
C PHE A 55 -6.23 10.53 0.05
N MET A 56 -6.83 9.77 0.97
CA MET A 56 -6.19 9.16 2.15
C MET A 56 -5.30 10.11 2.98
N PRO A 57 -5.82 11.26 3.46
CA PRO A 57 -5.05 12.22 4.24
C PRO A 57 -4.52 11.62 5.54
N GLY A 58 -3.36 12.11 6.01
CA GLY A 58 -2.78 11.75 7.30
C GLY A 58 -2.17 10.34 7.39
N LYS A 59 -2.28 9.52 6.34
CA LYS A 59 -1.66 8.18 6.27
C LYS A 59 -0.15 8.30 6.02
N TYR A 60 0.58 7.33 6.57
CA TYR A 60 1.98 7.09 6.20
C TYR A 60 2.03 6.45 4.82
N VAL A 61 2.97 6.92 4.00
CA VAL A 61 3.20 6.48 2.61
C VAL A 61 4.68 6.29 2.36
#